data_AF-A0A2H9LG26-F1
#
_entry.id   AF-A0A2H9LG26-F1
#
_cell.length_a   1.000
_cell.length_b   1.000
_cell.length_c   1.000
_cell.angle_alpha   90.00
_cell.angle_beta   90.00
_cell.angle_gamma   90.00
#
_symmetry.space_group_name_H-M   'P 1'
#
loop_
_entity.id
_entity.type
_entity.pdbx_description
1 polymer ?
#
loop_
_entity_poly.entity_id
_entity_poly.type
_entity_poly.pdbx_seq_one_letter_code
_entity_poly.pdbx_strand_id
1 'polypeptide(L)' 'MKVTKEVTQDTLLADVLKIPGAEEILHKYNLPCMGCPMMGFEIGMLKIGDTARAYGIDDKKLIEDLNKLAGKPAKKKK' A
#
# COMPACT_ATOMS: atom_id res chain seq x y z
N MET A 1 -12.90 4.06 13.48
CA MET A 1 -13.12 4.72 12.18
C MET A 1 -12.95 3.67 11.08
N LYS A 2 -13.99 3.35 10.31
CA LYS A 2 -13.92 2.34 9.25
C LYS A 2 -13.25 2.98 8.01
N VAL A 3 -12.10 2.47 7.60
CA VAL A 3 -11.55 2.79 6.28
C VAL A 3 -12.39 2.00 5.26
N THR A 4 -13.50 2.58 4.82
CA THR A 4 -14.41 2.02 3.80
C THR A 4 -13.98 2.37 2.38
N LYS A 5 -12.69 2.58 2.14
CA LYS A 5 -12.18 2.89 0.80
C LYS A 5 -11.30 1.77 0.32
N GLU A 6 -11.61 1.29 -0.89
CA GLU A 6 -10.72 0.44 -1.65
C GLU A 6 -9.34 1.09 -1.72
N VAL A 7 -8.29 0.31 -1.46
CA VAL A 7 -6.95 0.77 -1.79
C VAL A 7 -6.85 0.80 -3.31
N THR A 8 -6.37 1.90 -3.85
CA THR A 8 -6.17 2.12 -5.29
C THR A 8 -4.80 2.75 -5.50
N GLN A 9 -4.37 2.89 -6.75
CA GLN A 9 -3.09 3.52 -7.08
C GLN A 9 -3.01 4.96 -6.56
N ASP A 10 -4.15 5.65 -6.47
CA ASP A 10 -4.26 7.03 -5.99
C ASP A 10 -4.32 7.15 -4.46
N THR A 11 -4.42 6.02 -3.75
CA THR A 11 -4.48 6.00 -2.30
C THR A 11 -3.13 6.43 -1.72
N LEU A 12 -3.18 7.37 -0.77
CA LEU A 12 -2.00 7.82 -0.05
C LEU A 12 -1.38 6.67 0.75
N LEU A 13 -0.05 6.61 0.75
CA LEU A 13 0.69 5.63 1.52
C LEU A 13 0.40 5.74 3.02
N ALA A 14 0.22 6.96 3.54
CA ALA A 14 -0.22 7.20 4.91
C ALA A 14 -1.57 6.53 5.25
N ASP A 15 -2.50 6.42 4.30
CA ASP A 15 -3.78 5.73 4.52
C ASP A 15 -3.63 4.21 4.42
N VAL A 16 -2.73 3.72 3.57
CA VAL A 16 -2.36 2.30 3.50
C VAL A 16 -1.71 1.83 4.80
N LEU A 17 -0.81 2.63 5.37
CA LEU A 17 -0.12 2.31 6.63
C LEU A 17 -1.05 2.30 7.86
N LYS A 18 -2.25 2.89 7.75
CA LYS A 18 -3.29 2.75 8.80
C LYS A 18 -3.92 1.35 8.81
N ILE A 19 -3.74 0.55 7.75
CA ILE A 19 -4.26 -0.81 7.68
C ILE A 19 -3.35 -1.72 8.53
N PRO A 20 -3.89 -2.37 9.57
CA PRO A 20 -3.09 -3.23 10.43
C PRO A 20 -2.54 -4.41 9.62
N GLY A 21 -1.21 -4.52 9.49
CA GLY A 21 -0.54 -5.56 8.70
C GLY A 21 -0.12 -5.16 7.28
N ALA A 22 -0.46 -3.94 6.82
CA ALA A 22 0.03 -3.45 5.52
C ALA A 22 1.56 -3.32 5.47
N GLU A 23 2.21 -3.01 6.60
CA GLU A 23 3.67 -2.96 6.71
C GLU A 23 4.33 -4.28 6.31
N GLU A 24 3.75 -5.42 6.71
CA GLU A 24 4.28 -6.75 6.37
C GLU A 24 4.21 -7.01 4.85
N ILE A 25 3.10 -6.60 4.22
CA ILE A 25 2.93 -6.68 2.77
C ILE A 25 3.96 -5.78 2.08
N LEU A 26 4.09 -4.52 2.48
CA LEU A 26 5.06 -3.58 1.91
C LEU A 26 6.50 -4.13 2.03
N HIS A 27 6.82 -4.75 3.17
CA HIS A 27 8.12 -5.39 3.41
C HIS A 27 8.33 -6.60 2.49
N LYS A 28 7.29 -7.40 2.26
CA LYS A 28 7.31 -8.56 1.33
C LYS A 28 7.53 -8.14 -0.13
N TYR A 29 7.01 -6.97 -0.52
CA TYR A 29 7.23 -6.38 -1.84
C TYR A 29 8.58 -5.63 -1.95
N ASN A 30 9.48 -5.78 -0.96
CA ASN A 30 10.81 -5.19 -0.98
C ASN A 30 10.75 -3.64 -1.01
N LEU A 31 9.85 -3.06 -0.22
CA LEU A 31 9.78 -1.63 0.01
C LEU A 31 10.49 -1.26 1.33
N PRO A 32 11.84 -1.15 1.37
CA PRO A 32 12.61 -0.91 2.60
C PRO A 32 12.50 0.52 3.13
N CYS A 33 11.74 1.39 2.47
CA CYS A 33 11.89 2.84 2.65
C CYS A 33 11.21 3.44 3.90
N MET A 34 10.58 2.64 4.75
CA MET A 34 9.92 3.12 5.98
C MET A 34 10.88 3.79 6.99
N GLY A 35 12.20 3.62 6.82
CA GLY A 35 13.23 4.25 7.67
C GLY A 35 13.92 5.48 7.08
N CYS A 36 13.61 5.91 5.85
CA CYS A 36 14.27 7.08 5.27
C CYS A 36 13.61 8.39 5.75
N PRO A 37 14.40 9.40 6.20
CA PRO A 37 13.86 10.67 6.67
C PRO A 37 13.06 11.43 5.59
N MET A 38 13.40 11.22 4.32
CA MET A 38 12.68 11.78 3.17
C MET A 38 11.31 11.10 2.97
N MET A 39 11.25 9.77 3.13
CA MET A 39 10.01 9.00 3.01
C MET A 39 8.97 9.43 4.04
N GLY A 40 9.37 9.64 5.30
CA GLY A 40 8.45 10.07 6.37
C GLY A 40 7.72 11.39 6.07
N PHE A 41 8.38 12.30 5.35
CA PHE A 41 7.78 13.55 4.89
C PHE A 41 6.85 13.34 3.69
N GLU A 42 7.27 12.43 2.80
CA GLU A 42 6.55 12.09 1.59
C GLU A 42 5.36 11.16 1.81
N ILE A 43 5.27 10.34 2.87
CA ILE A 43 4.17 9.35 3.03
C ILE A 43 2.78 10.00 3.05
N GLY A 44 2.70 11.26 3.47
CA GLY A 44 1.45 12.03 3.52
C GLY A 44 1.02 12.60 2.18
N MET A 45 1.89 12.57 1.17
CA MET A 45 1.68 13.13 -0.17
C MET A 45 1.86 12.10 -1.28
N LEU A 46 2.65 11.05 -1.04
CA LEU A 46 2.93 10.00 -2.01
C LEU A 46 1.79 9.00 -2.07
N LYS A 47 1.42 8.69 -3.30
CA LYS A 47 0.45 7.67 -3.65
C LYS A 47 1.14 6.31 -3.71
N ILE A 48 0.45 5.26 -3.28
CA ILE A 48 0.99 3.90 -3.29
C ILE A 48 1.40 3.45 -4.69
N GLY A 49 0.68 3.89 -5.73
CA GLY A 49 1.01 3.60 -7.13
C GLY A 49 2.31 4.26 -7.59
N ASP A 50 2.52 5.53 -7.24
CA ASP A 50 3.77 6.25 -7.53
C ASP A 50 4.95 5.62 -6.79
N THR A 51 4.77 5.29 -5.51
CA THR A 51 5.80 4.57 -4.74
C THR A 51 6.12 3.24 -5.41
N ALA A 52 5.12 2.39 -5.66
CA ALA A 52 5.34 1.10 -6.28
C ALA A 52 6.07 1.23 -7.63
N ARG A 53 5.67 2.18 -8.48
CA ARG A 53 6.33 2.44 -9.76
C ARG A 53 7.78 2.94 -9.60
N ALA A 54 8.05 3.82 -8.64
CA ALA A 54 9.41 4.33 -8.39
C ALA A 54 10.38 3.21 -7.97
N TYR A 55 9.89 2.21 -7.23
CA TYR A 55 10.66 1.04 -6.82
C TYR A 55 10.55 -0.15 -7.79
N GLY A 56 9.81 -0.03 -8.90
CA GLY A 56 9.62 -1.11 -9.86
C GLY A 56 8.76 -2.28 -9.34
N ILE A 57 7.91 -2.02 -8.35
CA ILE A 57 6.97 -2.97 -7.76
C ILE A 57 5.66 -2.98 -8.57
N ASP A 58 5.05 -4.16 -8.70
CA ASP A 58 3.70 -4.33 -9.25
C ASP A 58 2.65 -3.66 -8.33
N ASP A 59 2.31 -2.40 -8.63
CA ASP A 59 1.29 -1.65 -7.90
C ASP A 59 -0.06 -2.40 -7.85
N LYS A 60 -0.45 -3.07 -8.94
CA LYS A 60 -1.69 -3.85 -9.01
C LYS A 60 -1.72 -5.00 -8.00
N LYS A 61 -0.65 -5.79 -7.93
CA LYS A 61 -0.57 -6.93 -7.00
C LYS A 61 -0.50 -6.45 -5.55
N LEU A 62 0.26 -5.37 -5.30
CA LEU A 62 0.36 -4.75 -3.98
C LEU A 62 -1.02 -4.28 -3.51
N ILE A 63 -1.74 -3.55 -4.35
CA ILE A 63 -3.10 -3.07 -4.07
C ILE A 63 -4.09 -4.22 -3.84
N GLU A 64 -4.01 -5.29 -4.64
CA GLU A 64 -4.85 -6.47 -4.42
C GLU A 64 -4.59 -7.10 -3.05
N ASP A 65 -3.33 -7.28 -2.64
CA ASP A 65 -2.99 -7.87 -1.35
C ASP A 65 -3.38 -6.95 -0.18
N LEU A 66 -3.19 -5.64 -0.32
CA LEU A 66 -3.64 -4.65 0.67
C LEU A 66 -5.17 -4.66 0.83
N ASN A 67 -5.93 -4.77 -0.26
CA ASN A 67 -7.39 -4.88 -0.20
C ASN A 67 -7.86 -6.20 0.44
N LYS A 68 -7.15 -7.32 0.20
CA LYS A 68 -7.41 -8.59 0.91
C LYS A 68 -7.26 -8.40 2.41
N LEU A 69 -6.18 -7.72 2.82
CA LEU A 69 -5.84 -7.49 4.22
C LEU A 69 -6.86 -6.56 4.90
N ALA A 70 -7.35 -5.55 4.18
CA ALA A 70 -8.44 -4.68 4.63
C ALA A 70 -9.82 -5.37 4.77
N GLY A 71 -9.93 -6.67 4.45
CA GLY A 71 -11.16 -7.44 4.59
C GLY A 71 -12.12 -7.36 3.39
N LYS A 72 -11.68 -6.83 2.24
CA LYS A 72 -12.40 -7.03 0.98
C LYS A 72 -11.98 -8.39 0.41
N PRO A 73 -12.91 -9.32 0.12
CA PRO A 73 -12.55 -10.55 -0.56
C PRO A 73 -12.05 -10.19 -1.97
N ALA A 74 -10.73 -10.21 -2.17
CA ALA A 74 -10.19 -10.18 -3.52
C ALA A 74 -10.82 -11.34 -4.28
N LYS A 75 -11.46 -11.00 -5.41
CA LYS A 75 -12.13 -11.94 -6.29
C LYS A 75 -11.16 -13.10 -6.57
N LYS A 76 -11.47 -14.29 -6.03
CA LYS A 76 -10.82 -15.54 -6.42
C LYS A 76 -10.96 -15.65 -7.94
N LYS A 77 -9.85 -15.54 -8.67
CA LYS A 77 -9.80 -15.96 -10.08
C LYS A 77 -10.04 -17.47 -10.08
N LYS A 78 -11.12 -17.86 -10.75
CA LYS A 78 -11.55 -19.24 -11.01
C LYS A 78 -10.75 -19.79 -12.18
#